data_AF-A0A964M150-F1
#
_entry.id   AF-A0A964M150-F1
#
_cell.length_a   1.000
_cell.length_b   1.000
_cell.length_c   1.000
_cell.angle_alpha   90.00
_cell.angle_beta   90.00
_cell.angle_gamma   90.00
#
_symmetry.space_group_name_H-M   'P 1'
#
loop_
_entity.id
_entity.type
_entity.pdbx_description
1 polymer ?
#
loop_
_entity_poly.entity_id
_entity_poly.type
_entity_poly.pdbx_seq_one_letter_code
_entity_poly.pdbx_strand_id
1 'polypeptide(L)' 'MAQATASPPDMRRIFMELRTGDVLEVGGVRIQLEYKKGQAARMVIAAAPDTCVRKIAAAPRSVPSLPS' A
#
# COMPACT_ATOMS: atom_id res chain seq x y z
N MET A 1 -10.23 -8.08 -34.85
CA MET A 1 -10.41 -8.57 -33.46
C MET A 1 -9.79 -7.53 -32.54
N ALA A 2 -10.62 -6.70 -31.89
CA ALA A 2 -10.15 -5.64 -31.00
C ALA A 2 -9.92 -6.24 -29.59
N GLN A 3 -8.71 -6.08 -29.06
CA GLN A 3 -8.40 -6.45 -27.68
C GLN A 3 -9.21 -5.56 -26.73
N ALA A 4 -10.08 -6.18 -25.93
CA ALA A 4 -10.71 -5.52 -24.80
C ALA A 4 -9.63 -5.24 -23.75
N THR A 5 -9.22 -3.99 -23.64
CA THR A 5 -8.46 -3.48 -22.51
C THR A 5 -9.33 -3.68 -21.26
N ALA A 6 -8.99 -4.68 -20.46
CA ALA A 6 -9.60 -4.89 -19.16
C ALA A 6 -9.40 -3.63 -18.31
N SER A 7 -10.46 -2.88 -18.09
CA SER A 7 -10.50 -1.78 -17.13
C SER A 7 -10.02 -2.30 -15.78
N PRO A 8 -9.05 -1.66 -15.10
CA PRO A 8 -8.71 -2.04 -13.74
C PRO A 8 -9.98 -1.92 -12.88
N PRO A 9 -10.26 -2.87 -11.98
CA PRO A 9 -11.45 -2.82 -11.13
C PRO A 9 -11.51 -1.48 -10.42
N ASP A 10 -12.72 -0.95 -10.17
CA ASP A 10 -12.96 0.31 -9.45
C ASP A 10 -12.20 0.32 -8.11
N MET A 11 -10.97 0.82 -8.14
CA MET A 11 -10.03 0.66 -7.06
C MET A 11 -10.12 1.90 -6.17
N ARG A 12 -10.80 1.77 -5.04
CA ARG A 12 -10.90 2.86 -4.06
C ARG A 12 -9.52 3.17 -3.49
N ARG A 13 -8.98 4.34 -3.85
CA ARG A 13 -7.71 4.84 -3.32
C ARG A 13 -7.97 5.73 -2.12
N ILE A 14 -7.35 5.41 -0.99
CA ILE A 14 -7.41 6.20 0.23
C ILE A 14 -5.98 6.60 0.58
N PHE A 15 -5.76 7.89 0.73
CA PHE A 15 -4.51 8.44 1.25
C PHE A 15 -4.74 8.82 2.70
N MET A 16 -3.90 8.31 3.60
CA MET A 16 -3.94 8.67 5.00
C MET A 16 -2.52 8.66 5.57
N GLU A 17 -2.29 9.52 6.55
CA GLU A 17 -1.03 9.57 7.28
C GLU A 17 -1.13 8.64 8.49
N LEU A 18 -0.11 7.80 8.68
CA LEU A 18 0.04 6.94 9.85
C LEU A 18 1.28 7.40 10.63
N ARG A 19 1.11 7.57 11.94
CA ARG A 19 2.20 7.81 12.89
C ARG A 19 2.70 6.48 13.44
N THR A 20 3.93 6.49 13.97
CA THR A 20 4.49 5.33 14.67
C THR A 20 3.58 4.92 15.81
N GLY A 21 3.21 3.63 15.87
CA GLY A 21 2.27 3.10 16.84
C GLY A 21 0.82 3.03 16.35
N ASP A 22 0.47 3.70 15.24
CA ASP A 22 -0.88 3.61 14.69
C ASP A 22 -1.17 2.22 14.13
N VAL A 23 -2.42 1.80 14.29
CA VAL A 23 -2.96 0.54 13.77
C VAL A 23 -4.12 0.86 12.83
N LEU A 24 -3.98 0.43 11.57
CA LEU A 24 -5.02 0.51 10.55
C LEU A 24 -5.72 -0.84 10.41
N GLU A 25 -7.05 -0.86 10.41
CA GLU A 25 -7.83 -2.07 10.15
C GLU A 25 -8.57 -1.95 8.81
N VAL A 26 -8.37 -2.92 7.91
CA VAL A 26 -9.02 -2.98 6.59
C VAL A 26 -9.53 -4.39 6.35
N GLY A 27 -10.85 -4.57 6.29
CA GLY A 27 -11.46 -5.88 5.99
C GLY A 27 -11.02 -7.00 6.94
N GLY A 28 -10.79 -6.69 8.21
CA GLY A 28 -10.29 -7.64 9.22
C GLY A 28 -8.77 -7.84 9.24
N VAL A 29 -8.03 -7.21 8.31
CA VAL A 29 -6.56 -7.16 8.35
C VAL A 29 -6.11 -5.97 9.18
N ARG A 30 -5.26 -6.21 10.17
CA ARG A 30 -4.63 -5.17 10.99
C ARG A 30 -3.22 -4.89 10.51
N ILE A 31 -2.92 -3.62 10.29
CA ILE A 31 -1.66 -3.13 9.79
C ILE A 31 -1.14 -2.11 10.79
N GLN A 32 -0.06 -2.46 11.51
CA GLN A 32 0.58 -1.57 12.48
C GLN A 32 1.87 -1.00 11.92
N LEU A 33 2.07 0.32 12.08
CA LEU A 33 3.34 0.96 11.77
C LEU A 33 4.26 0.92 13.00
N GLU A 34 5.24 0.01 13.02
CA GLU A 34 6.17 -0.14 14.16
C GLU A 34 7.20 0.98 14.21
N TYR A 35 7.82 1.33 13.08
CA TYR A 35 8.70 2.49 12.95
C TYR A 35 8.93 2.86 11.49
N LYS A 36 9.36 4.10 11.26
CA LYS A 36 9.79 4.60 9.96
C LYS A 36 11.21 5.14 10.07
N LYS A 37 12.10 4.72 9.15
CA LYS A 37 13.46 5.24 9.02
C LYS A 37 13.71 5.66 7.57
N GLY A 38 13.76 6.96 7.32
CA GLY A 38 13.89 7.51 5.97
C GLY A 38 12.73 7.06 5.07
N GLN A 39 13.06 6.42 3.96
CA GLN A 39 12.09 5.89 2.98
C GLN A 39 11.59 4.47 3.32
N ALA A 40 12.10 3.84 4.37
CA ALA A 40 11.68 2.49 4.79
C ALA A 40 10.75 2.55 6.00
N ALA A 41 9.63 1.84 5.93
CA ALA A 41 8.72 1.63 7.04
C ALA A 41 8.74 0.15 7.45
N ARG A 42 8.81 -0.12 8.76
CA ARG A 42 8.59 -1.45 9.31
C ARG A 42 7.13 -1.54 9.74
N MET A 43 6.46 -2.56 9.23
CA MET A 43 5.03 -2.76 9.46
C MET A 43 4.78 -4.19 9.90
N VAL A 44 3.81 -4.38 10.79
CA VAL A 44 3.30 -5.70 11.18
C VAL A 44 1.92 -5.85 10.59
N ILE A 45 1.69 -6.95 9.89
CA ILE A 45 0.40 -7.29 9.28
C ILE A 45 -0.13 -8.52 9.99
N ALA A 46 -1.27 -8.38 10.67
CA ALA A 46 -2.02 -9.49 11.23
C ALA A 46 -3.29 -9.68 10.38
N ALA A 47 -3.43 -10.87 9.81
CA ALA A 47 -4.55 -11.23 8.95
C ALA A 47 -5.03 -12.64 9.27
N ALA A 48 -6.23 -13.00 8.83
CA ALA A 48 -6.70 -14.38 8.92
C ALA A 48 -5.76 -15.31 8.11
N PRO A 49 -5.61 -16.59 8.50
CA PRO A 49 -4.68 -17.52 7.86
C PRO A 49 -4.88 -17.67 6.34
N ASP A 50 -6.14 -17.57 5.90
CA ASP A 50 -6.51 -17.71 4.49
C ASP A 50 -6.31 -16.41 3.69
N THR A 51 -5.91 -15.32 4.35
CA THR A 51 -5.66 -14.04 3.69
C THR A 51 -4.30 -14.05 3.00
N CYS A 52 -4.31 -13.88 1.69
CA CYS A 52 -3.08 -13.78 0.92
C CYS A 52 -2.37 -12.43 1.15
N VAL A 53 -1.21 -12.46 1.80
CA VAL A 53 -0.35 -11.27 1.99
C VAL A 53 0.84 -11.36 1.03
N ARG A 54 0.96 -10.38 0.13
CA ARG A 54 2.04 -10.32 -0.87
C ARG A 54 2.71 -8.96 -0.87
N LYS A 55 4.04 -8.95 -0.85
CA LYS A 55 4.83 -7.74 -1.11
C LYS A 55 4.95 -7.56 -2.62
N ILE A 56 4.29 -6.53 -3.16
CA ILE A 56 4.40 -6.15 -4.57
C ILE A 56 5.39 -4.98 -4.66
N ALA A 57 6.35 -5.07 -5.57
CA ALA A 57 7.27 -3.97 -5.81
C ALA A 57 6.48 -2.75 -6.30
N ALA A 58 6.75 -1.58 -5.71
CA ALA A 58 6.17 -0.35 -6.22
C ALA A 58 6.63 -0.15 -7.67
N ALA A 59 5.70 0.20 -8.56
CA ALA A 59 6.07 0.65 -9.89
C ALA A 59 7.02 1.86 -9.75
N PRO A 60 8.07 1.97 -10.58
CA PRO A 60 8.93 3.15 -10.59
C PRO A 60 8.05 4.38 -10.82
N ARG A 61 8.03 5.31 -9.86
CA ARG A 61 7.38 6.59 -10.06
C ARG A 61 8.42 7.51 -10.68
N SER A 62 8.18 7.98 -11.89
CA SER A 62 8.89 9.14 -12.43
C SER A 62 8.59 10.31 -11.50
N VAL A 63 9.54 10.67 -10.64
CA VAL A 63 9.43 11.88 -9.84
C VAL A 63 9.49 13.06 -10.81
N PRO A 64 8.48 13.97 -10.82
CA PRO A 64 8.61 15.23 -11.53
C PRO A 64 9.79 15.99 -10.93
N SER A 65 10.73 16.42 -11.76
CA SER A 65 11.83 17.28 -11.35
C SER A 65 11.26 18.55 -10.71
N LEU A 66 11.57 18.80 -9.44
CA LEU A 66 11.32 20.11 -8.83
C LEU A 66 12.29 21.12 -9.45
N PRO A 67 11.85 22.34 -9.81
CA PRO A 67 12.76 23.40 -10.27
C PRO A 67 13.69 23.85 -9.13
N SER A 68 14.97 24.06 -9.48
CA SER A 68 16.07 24.51 -8.61
C SER A 68 15.89 25.93 -8.08
#